data_AF-A0A136JRH6-F1
#
_entry.id   AF-A0A136JRH6-F1
#
_cell.length_a   1.000
_cell.length_b   1.000
_cell.length_c   1.000
_cell.angle_alpha   90.00
_cell.angle_beta   90.00
_cell.angle_gamma   90.00
#
_symmetry.space_group_name_H-M   'P 1'
#
loop_
_entity.id
_entity.type
_entity.pdbx_description
1 polymer ?
#
loop_
_entity_poly.entity_id
_entity_poly.type
_entity_poly.pdbx_seq_one_letter_code
_entity_poly.pdbx_strand_id
1 'polypeptide(L)'
;MAEGMVVEKVELHAARPEAADVRKLEHLRAEGAAAIPDVSYIIKVYIQNLPPPGGSGYALYVGDREVRKYAQFKNGIFFKVTDPKLLASYRGKKIRFRRAPEGEFIETNVIFPAAAAERGLTEDARSRELPTQEEVLRE
;
A
#
# COMPACT_ATOMS: atom_id res chain seq x y z
N MET A 1 8.31 16.04 -24.51
CA MET A 1 8.42 14.58 -24.25
C MET A 1 7.79 14.37 -22.89
N ALA A 2 6.65 13.69 -22.81
CA ALA A 2 5.97 13.50 -21.53
C ALA A 2 6.82 12.55 -20.70
N GLU A 3 7.50 13.10 -19.69
CA GLU A 3 8.16 12.35 -18.65
C GLU A 3 7.12 11.44 -17.97
N GLY A 4 7.12 10.17 -18.35
CA GLY A 4 6.19 9.18 -17.83
C GLY A 4 6.43 8.98 -16.34
N MET A 5 5.35 8.81 -15.59
CA MET A 5 5.41 8.47 -14.17
C MET A 5 6.18 7.16 -13.97
N VAL A 6 7.37 7.23 -13.38
CA VAL A 6 8.20 6.05 -13.09
C VAL A 6 8.07 5.67 -11.62
N VAL A 7 7.54 4.47 -11.36
CA VAL A 7 7.66 3.84 -10.04
C VAL A 7 9.05 3.22 -9.94
N GLU A 8 9.80 3.60 -8.93
CA GLU A 8 11.12 3.05 -8.67
C GLU A 8 11.03 1.74 -7.90
N LYS A 9 10.35 1.79 -6.75
CA LYS A 9 10.25 0.68 -5.83
C LYS A 9 8.97 0.75 -5.01
N VAL A 10 8.60 -0.41 -4.47
CA VAL A 10 7.51 -0.57 -3.51
C VAL A 10 8.10 -1.16 -2.25
N GLU A 11 7.87 -0.47 -1.14
CA GLU A 11 8.27 -0.93 0.18
C GLU A 11 7.02 -1.23 0.98
N LEU A 12 7.06 -2.38 1.64
CA LEU A 12 6.03 -2.83 2.54
C LEU A 12 6.60 -2.74 3.95
N HIS A 13 5.91 -2.01 4.81
CA HIS A 13 6.27 -1.86 6.21
C HIS A 13 5.10 -2.36 7.07
N ALA A 14 5.40 -3.09 8.12
CA ALA A 14 4.43 -3.35 9.18
C ALA A 14 4.47 -2.19 10.17
N ALA A 15 3.30 -1.72 10.56
CA ALA A 15 3.13 -0.67 11.54
C ALA A 15 2.02 -1.04 12.52
N ARG A 16 2.05 -0.41 13.69
CA ARG A 16 1.00 -0.59 14.68
C ARG A 16 -0.34 -0.09 14.12
N PRO A 17 -1.42 -0.88 14.18
CA PRO A 17 -2.73 -0.41 13.75
C PRO A 17 -3.19 0.75 14.65
N GLU A 18 -3.74 1.78 14.03
CA GLU A 18 -4.35 2.89 14.76
C GLU A 18 -5.71 2.48 15.34
N ALA A 19 -6.29 3.28 16.24
CA ALA A 19 -7.59 2.96 16.85
C ALA A 19 -8.70 2.70 15.81
N ALA A 20 -8.67 3.38 14.66
CA ALA A 20 -9.62 3.15 13.57
C ALA A 20 -9.39 1.81 12.86
N ASP A 21 -8.12 1.41 12.73
CA ASP A 21 -7.72 0.14 12.14
C ASP A 21 -8.06 -1.02 13.08
N VAL A 22 -7.78 -0.89 14.38
CA VAL A 22 -8.16 -1.87 15.42
C VAL A 22 -9.66 -2.14 15.39
N ARG A 23 -10.51 -1.10 15.38
CA ARG A 23 -11.97 -1.29 15.28
C ARG A 23 -12.39 -2.06 14.03
N LYS A 24 -11.71 -1.82 12.90
CA LYS A 24 -11.97 -2.52 11.64
C LYS A 24 -11.49 -3.96 11.68
N LEU A 25 -10.33 -4.21 12.30
CA LEU A 25 -9.78 -5.54 12.53
C LEU A 25 -10.69 -6.38 13.44
N GLU A 26 -11.19 -5.77 14.52
CA GLU A 26 -12.17 -6.39 15.42
C GLU A 26 -13.48 -6.72 14.69
N HIS A 27 -13.97 -5.80 13.85
CA HIS A 27 -15.16 -6.05 13.04
C HIS A 27 -14.96 -7.24 12.09
N LEU A 28 -13.86 -7.27 11.35
CA LEU A 28 -13.55 -8.36 10.42
C LEU A 28 -13.33 -9.70 11.15
N ARG A 29 -12.73 -9.66 12.35
CA ARG A 29 -12.56 -10.84 13.21
C ARG A 29 -13.91 -11.37 13.68
N ALA A 30 -14.84 -10.47 14.04
CA ALA A 30 -16.21 -10.82 14.40
C ALA A 30 -17.01 -11.39 13.21
N GLU A 31 -16.72 -10.96 11.98
CA GLU A 31 -17.29 -11.51 10.74
C GLU A 31 -16.70 -12.88 10.34
N GLY A 32 -15.86 -13.50 11.17
CA GLY A 32 -15.35 -14.85 10.95
C GLY A 32 -14.03 -14.91 10.19
N ALA A 33 -13.32 -13.79 10.03
CA ALA A 33 -11.93 -13.81 9.58
C ALA A 33 -11.01 -14.23 10.75
N ALA A 34 -11.05 -15.52 11.08
CA ALA A 34 -10.11 -16.12 12.01
C ALA A 34 -8.68 -15.96 11.43
N ALA A 35 -7.77 -15.40 12.24
CA ALA A 35 -6.38 -15.09 11.90
C ALA A 35 -6.12 -13.77 11.13
N ILE A 36 -6.83 -12.67 11.47
CA ILE A 36 -6.31 -11.35 11.12
C ILE A 36 -5.25 -10.90 12.14
N PRO A 37 -3.99 -10.69 11.70
CA PRO A 37 -2.94 -10.12 12.56
C PRO A 37 -3.29 -8.69 12.96
N ASP A 38 -2.95 -8.31 14.21
CA ASP A 38 -3.13 -6.94 14.73
C ASP A 38 -2.03 -6.01 14.19
N VAL A 39 -1.95 -5.92 12.87
CA VAL A 39 -0.87 -5.22 12.15
C VAL A 39 -1.49 -4.41 11.01
N SER A 40 -1.02 -3.18 10.85
CA SER A 40 -1.34 -2.35 9.69
C SER A 40 -0.16 -2.38 8.74
N TYR A 41 -0.39 -2.79 7.49
CA TYR A 41 0.66 -2.76 6.48
C TYR A 41 0.63 -1.42 5.76
N ILE A 42 1.73 -0.69 5.83
CA ILE A 42 1.93 0.56 5.10
C ILE A 42 2.75 0.22 3.86
N ILE A 43 2.17 0.52 2.70
CA ILE A 43 2.80 0.32 1.41
C ILE A 43 3.24 1.68 0.92
N LYS A 44 4.56 1.88 0.84
CA LYS A 44 5.16 3.05 0.21
C LYS A 44 5.51 2.71 -1.22
N VAL A 45 5.06 3.54 -2.15
CA VAL A 45 5.35 3.43 -3.58
C VAL A 45 6.17 4.66 -3.94
N TYR A 46 7.46 4.45 -4.20
CA TYR A 46 8.40 5.51 -4.55
C TYR A 46 8.24 5.84 -6.03
N ILE A 47 8.00 7.12 -6.32
CA ILE A 47 7.72 7.60 -7.67
C ILE A 47 8.64 8.80 -7.92
N GLN A 48 9.58 8.62 -8.85
CA GLN A 48 10.59 9.64 -9.16
C GLN A 48 9.98 10.85 -9.90
N ASN A 49 8.94 10.60 -10.70
CA ASN A 49 8.29 11.63 -11.51
C ASN A 49 6.80 11.70 -11.18
N LEU A 50 6.51 12.25 -10.00
CA LEU A 50 5.14 12.44 -9.58
C LEU A 50 4.54 13.57 -10.43
N PRO A 51 3.42 13.32 -11.13
CA PRO A 51 2.79 14.36 -11.92
C PRO A 51 2.39 15.54 -11.02
N PRO A 52 2.50 16.79 -11.49
CA PRO A 52 2.36 17.97 -10.65
C PRO A 52 0.97 18.01 -9.97
N PRO A 53 0.92 18.40 -8.68
CA PRO A 53 -0.34 18.52 -7.93
C PRO A 53 -1.15 19.67 -8.55
N GLY A 54 -2.13 19.32 -9.39
CA GLY A 54 -3.00 20.33 -10.02
C GLY A 54 -3.72 19.84 -11.28
N GLY A 55 -3.26 18.77 -11.92
CA GLY A 55 -3.90 18.22 -13.10
C GLY A 55 -4.11 16.72 -12.97
N SER A 56 -5.37 16.30 -12.83
CA SER A 56 -5.84 14.92 -13.00
C SER A 56 -5.59 13.93 -11.86
N GLY A 57 -6.68 13.45 -11.26
CA GLY A 57 -6.68 12.37 -10.28
C GLY A 57 -6.21 11.05 -10.88
N TYR A 58 -5.01 10.62 -10.50
CA TYR A 58 -4.51 9.28 -10.81
C TYR A 58 -5.24 8.28 -9.91
N ALA A 59 -5.78 7.22 -10.48
CA ALA A 59 -6.29 6.11 -9.68
C ALA A 59 -5.19 5.04 -9.61
N LEU A 60 -4.78 4.68 -8.40
CA LEU A 60 -3.80 3.63 -8.17
C LEU A 60 -4.50 2.27 -8.31
N TYR A 61 -3.90 1.36 -9.08
CA TYR A 61 -4.33 -0.01 -9.22
C TYR A 61 -3.20 -0.96 -8.86
N VAL A 62 -3.53 -2.03 -8.16
CA VAL A 62 -2.62 -3.15 -7.90
C VAL A 62 -3.23 -4.39 -8.52
N GLY A 63 -2.67 -4.82 -9.65
CA GLY A 63 -3.34 -5.76 -10.56
C GLY A 63 -4.65 -5.18 -11.08
N ASP A 64 -5.76 -5.82 -10.72
CA ASP A 64 -7.13 -5.45 -11.13
C ASP A 64 -7.91 -4.70 -10.05
N ARG A 65 -7.26 -4.37 -8.92
CA ARG A 65 -7.90 -3.74 -7.76
C ARG A 65 -7.51 -2.28 -7.65
N GLU A 66 -8.51 -1.40 -7.62
CA GLU A 66 -8.32 0.02 -7.36
C GLU A 66 -8.02 0.27 -5.86
N VAL A 67 -6.96 0.99 -5.58
CA VAL A 67 -6.64 1.53 -4.26
C VAL A 67 -7.28 2.91 -4.16
N ARG A 68 -8.43 2.98 -3.48
CA ARG A 68 -9.19 4.22 -3.30
C ARG A 68 -8.63 5.15 -2.24
N LYS A 69 -7.94 4.59 -1.24
CA LYS A 69 -7.41 5.33 -0.10
C LYS A 69 -5.89 5.25 -0.11
N TYR A 70 -5.27 6.22 -0.74
CA TYR A 70 -3.83 6.45 -0.70
C TYR A 70 -3.57 7.93 -0.40
N ALA A 71 -2.40 8.21 0.16
CA ALA A 71 -1.92 9.55 0.44
C ALA A 71 -0.57 9.75 -0.26
N GLN A 72 -0.15 11.00 -0.43
CA GLN A 72 1.13 11.33 -1.05
C GLN A 72 2.15 11.63 0.06
N PHE A 73 3.40 11.25 -0.17
CA PHE A 73 4.54 11.62 0.67
C PHE A 73 5.66 12.20 -0.19
N LYS A 74 6.70 12.73 0.44
CA LYS A 74 7.76 13.49 -0.24
C LYS A 74 8.40 12.77 -1.43
N ASN A 75 8.48 11.43 -1.40
CA ASN A 75 9.12 10.63 -2.44
C ASN A 75 8.13 9.73 -3.22
N GLY A 76 6.81 9.96 -3.12
CA GLY A 76 5.85 9.10 -3.78
C GLY A 76 4.44 9.12 -3.19
N ILE A 77 3.81 7.94 -3.20
CA ILE A 77 2.51 7.73 -2.56
C ILE A 77 2.58 6.56 -1.58
N PHE A 78 1.70 6.56 -0.58
CA PHE A 78 1.57 5.44 0.31
C PHE A 78 0.11 5.12 0.59
N PHE A 79 -0.18 3.87 0.94
CA PHE A 79 -1.51 3.45 1.35
C PHE A 79 -1.40 2.38 2.42
N LYS A 80 -2.44 2.30 3.26
CA LYS A 80 -2.50 1.32 4.34
C LYS A 80 -3.47 0.19 4.03
N VAL A 81 -3.06 -1.01 4.35
CA VAL A 81 -3.83 -2.24 4.19
C VAL A 81 -3.77 -3.00 5.51
N THR A 82 -4.92 -3.12 6.15
CA THR A 82 -5.10 -3.93 7.37
C THR A 82 -5.74 -5.27 7.08
N ASP A 83 -6.38 -5.39 5.92
CA ASP A 83 -7.08 -6.59 5.51
C ASP A 83 -6.11 -7.58 4.83
N PRO A 84 -5.86 -8.75 5.42
CA PRO A 84 -4.91 -9.71 4.87
C PRO A 84 -5.41 -10.34 3.56
N LYS A 85 -6.73 -10.38 3.30
CA LYS A 85 -7.27 -10.85 2.01
C LYS A 85 -6.99 -9.83 0.92
N LEU A 86 -7.13 -8.54 1.23
CA LEU A 86 -6.78 -7.47 0.31
C LEU A 86 -5.28 -7.49 0.00
N LEU A 87 -4.44 -7.63 1.03
CA LEU A 87 -3.00 -7.74 0.87
C LEU A 87 -2.63 -8.99 0.04
N ALA A 88 -3.27 -10.13 0.31
CA ALA A 88 -3.09 -11.35 -0.47
C ALA A 88 -3.47 -11.18 -1.95
N SER A 89 -4.47 -10.34 -2.24
CA SER A 89 -4.86 -10.00 -3.61
C SER A 89 -3.82 -9.13 -4.33
N TYR A 90 -2.94 -8.45 -3.60
CA TYR A 90 -1.88 -7.60 -4.15
C TYR A 90 -0.58 -8.35 -4.44
N ARG A 91 -0.32 -9.45 -3.73
CA ARG A 91 0.90 -10.27 -3.86
C ARG A 91 1.25 -10.60 -5.30
N GLY A 92 2.47 -10.24 -5.72
CA GLY A 92 2.99 -10.55 -7.06
C GLY A 92 2.24 -9.85 -8.20
N LYS A 93 1.35 -8.89 -7.89
CA LYS A 93 0.67 -8.08 -8.91
C LYS A 93 1.49 -6.85 -9.23
N LYS A 94 1.44 -6.42 -10.49
CA LYS A 94 2.04 -5.17 -10.92
C LYS A 94 1.24 -3.99 -10.40
N ILE A 95 1.95 -2.93 -10.02
CA ILE A 95 1.32 -1.64 -9.77
C ILE A 95 1.02 -0.97 -11.11
N ARG A 96 -0.14 -0.33 -11.23
CA ARG A 96 -0.58 0.41 -12.41
C ARG A 96 -1.24 1.69 -11.96
N PHE A 97 -1.15 2.72 -12.77
CA PHE A 97 -1.86 3.97 -12.53
C PHE A 97 -2.81 4.25 -13.67
N ARG A 98 -4.05 4.61 -13.37
CA ARG A 98 -4.98 5.09 -14.38
C ARG A 98 -5.00 6.61 -14.35
N ARG A 99 -4.62 7.24 -15.45
CA ARG A 99 -4.68 8.69 -15.60
C ARG A 99 -6.11 9.11 -15.98
N ALA A 100 -6.78 9.89 -15.14
CA ALA A 100 -7.99 10.58 -15.55
C ALA A 100 -7.62 11.86 -16.35
N PRO A 101 -8.47 12.39 -17.24
CA PRO A 101 -9.72 11.83 -17.76
C PRO A 101 -9.52 10.82 -18.90
N GLU A 102 -8.31 10.69 -19.45
CA GLU A 102 -8.02 9.86 -20.64
C GLU A 102 -8.21 8.35 -20.42
N GLY A 103 -8.23 7.89 -19.16
CA GLY A 103 -8.45 6.47 -18.83
C GLY A 103 -7.25 5.57 -19.13
N GLU A 104 -6.12 6.15 -19.52
CA GLU A 104 -4.91 5.42 -19.87
C GLU A 104 -4.29 4.76 -18.64
N PHE A 105 -3.95 3.47 -18.78
CA PHE A 105 -3.22 2.73 -17.76
C PHE A 105 -1.71 2.85 -17.99
N ILE A 106 -1.04 3.52 -17.07
CA ILE A 106 0.40 3.56 -16.95
C ILE A 106 0.82 2.25 -16.27
N GLU A 107 1.34 1.32 -17.06
CA GLU A 107 1.95 0.11 -16.52
C GLU A 107 3.29 0.43 -15.87
N THR A 108 3.45 -0.01 -14.62
CA THR A 108 4.71 0.12 -13.91
C THR A 108 5.43 -1.22 -13.96
N ASN A 109 6.75 -1.20 -14.07
CA ASN A 109 7.57 -2.43 -14.00
C ASN A 109 7.74 -2.95 -12.57
N VAL A 110 7.07 -2.32 -11.60
CA VAL A 110 7.21 -2.68 -10.18
C VAL A 110 6.12 -3.64 -9.76
N ILE A 111 6.58 -4.73 -9.14
CA ILE A 111 5.74 -5.81 -8.66
C ILE A 111 5.59 -5.64 -7.15
N PHE A 112 4.36 -5.77 -6.67
CA PHE A 112 4.07 -5.77 -5.26
C PHE A 112 4.78 -6.95 -4.57
N PRO A 113 5.41 -6.74 -3.41
CA PRO A 113 6.19 -7.77 -2.73
C PRO A 113 5.38 -9.06 -2.49
N ALA A 114 6.05 -10.20 -2.61
CA ALA A 114 5.44 -11.51 -2.42
C ALA A 114 5.15 -11.80 -0.93
N ALA A 115 4.30 -12.79 -0.68
CA ALA A 115 3.89 -13.23 0.66
C ALA A 115 5.04 -13.44 1.66
N ALA A 116 6.22 -13.83 1.17
CA ALA A 116 7.40 -14.07 2.00
C ALA A 116 7.91 -12.78 2.68
N ALA A 117 7.85 -11.64 1.99
CA ALA A 117 8.22 -10.35 2.55
C ALA A 117 7.24 -9.92 3.66
N GLU A 118 5.95 -10.21 3.47
CA GLU A 118 4.93 -9.96 4.50
C GLU A 118 5.14 -10.82 5.74
N ARG A 119 5.40 -12.13 5.57
CA ARG A 119 5.62 -13.04 6.71
C ARG A 119 6.81 -12.60 7.55
N GLY A 120 7.91 -12.19 6.93
CA GLY A 120 9.05 -11.63 7.65
C GLY A 120 8.66 -10.41 8.50
N LEU A 121 7.84 -9.52 7.96
CA LEU A 121 7.35 -8.34 8.69
C LEU A 121 6.36 -8.70 9.80
N THR A 122 5.48 -9.68 9.60
CA THR A 122 4.53 -10.13 10.65
C THR A 122 5.25 -10.89 11.76
N GLU A 123 6.29 -11.65 11.44
CA GLU A 123 7.11 -12.36 12.42
C GLU A 123 7.98 -11.38 13.23
N ASP A 124 8.54 -10.36 12.58
CA ASP A 124 9.23 -9.26 13.25
C ASP A 124 8.26 -8.47 14.13
N ALA A 125 7.04 -8.18 13.65
CA ALA A 125 5.96 -7.56 14.41
C ALA A 125 5.54 -8.32 15.68
N ARG A 126 5.65 -9.65 15.66
CA ARG A 126 5.33 -10.49 16.83
C ARG A 126 6.47 -10.52 17.85
N SER A 127 7.69 -10.26 17.41
CA SER A 127 8.89 -10.26 18.27
C SER A 127 9.29 -8.86 18.74
N ARG A 128 8.83 -7.80 18.07
CA ARG A 128 9.22 -6.41 18.31
C ARG A 128 8.01 -5.48 18.34
N GLU A 129 8.10 -4.40 19.13
CA GLU A 129 7.13 -3.32 19.07
C GLU A 129 7.15 -2.71 17.67
N LEU A 130 6.03 -2.83 16.96
CA LEU A 130 5.90 -2.25 15.63
C LEU A 130 5.96 -0.73 15.70
N PRO A 131 6.70 -0.09 14.77
CA PRO A 131 6.70 1.37 14.68
C PRO A 131 5.30 1.89 14.41
N THR A 132 5.03 3.11 14.87
CA THR A 132 3.80 3.82 14.53
C THR A 132 3.77 4.20 13.04
N GLN A 133 2.58 4.50 12.51
CA GLN A 133 2.46 5.01 11.15
C GLN A 133 3.34 6.24 10.93
N GLU A 134 3.43 7.14 11.92
CA GLU A 134 4.23 8.35 11.80
C GLU A 134 5.72 8.04 11.69
N GLU A 135 6.24 7.11 12.50
CA GLU A 135 7.63 6.67 12.42
C GLU A 135 7.95 6.04 11.07
N VAL A 136 7.09 5.14 10.59
CA VAL A 136 7.24 4.55 9.26
C VAL A 136 7.25 5.63 8.19
N LEU A 137 6.41 6.66 8.27
CA LEU A 137 6.38 7.72 7.25
C LEU A 137 7.53 8.73 7.35
N ARG A 138 8.24 8.79 8.49
CA ARG A 138 9.41 9.65 8.68
C ARG A 138 10.70 9.06 8.10
N GLU A 139 10.79 7.73 7.98
CA GLU A 139 11.86 7.02 7.23
C GLU A 139 11.74 7.21 5.71
#